data_AF-A0A6V7Y3I8-F1
#
_entry.id   AF-A0A6V7Y3I8-F1
#
_cell.length_a   1.000
_cell.length_b   1.000
_cell.length_c   1.000
_cell.angle_alpha   90.00
_cell.angle_beta   90.00
_cell.angle_gamma   90.00
#
_symmetry.space_group_name_H-M   'P 1'
#
loop_
_entity.id
_entity.type
_entity.pdbx_description
1 polymer ?
#
loop_
_entity_poly.entity_id
_entity_poly.type
_entity_poly.pdbx_seq_one_letter_code
_entity_poly.pdbx_strand_id
1 'polypeptide(L)'
;MAMKIHASGFPEGIEGKENEDTFIKECKDKFGIEIEREKMVPDQAMRYISKLMLNSLWGRFSLRNGQSRSVVIDSPTELIEYDKNNSIEIQSIDNLTEETILLTYKQKEEFIIEHDTSNMVVSLWTTSAARIKLLKAMQKVAKAEGCNILYGDTDSILFSHPRDMECPLKTGPYLGDLAKEYAGSEIKEYVGGACKAYALRMESNKNAKISSVLKVRGITLTADVCKILHFDSFKESVLNYANGGVDNEEDNELDKRSIMIENPNFIRRNVKEGMVYSTKMRKIFRPIIQKGIISNDLKIVHFGQK
;
A
#
# COMPACT_ATOMS: atom_id res chain seq x y z
N MET A 1 12.56 6.53 -16.23
CA MET A 1 11.19 6.39 -16.80
C MET A 1 11.19 5.58 -18.08
N ALA A 2 12.00 5.92 -19.10
CA ALA A 2 12.10 5.18 -20.37
C ALA A 2 12.21 3.67 -20.19
N MET A 3 13.17 3.18 -19.39
CA MET A 3 13.34 1.74 -19.12
C MET A 3 12.07 1.05 -18.60
N LYS A 4 11.28 1.74 -17.76
CA LYS A 4 10.00 1.20 -17.26
C LYS A 4 8.97 1.09 -18.38
N ILE A 5 8.95 2.05 -19.30
CA ILE A 5 8.04 2.07 -20.46
C ILE A 5 8.46 0.97 -21.44
N HIS A 6 9.74 0.90 -21.79
CA HIS A 6 10.35 -0.18 -22.58
C HIS A 6 9.97 -1.56 -22.07
N ALA A 7 10.26 -1.84 -20.80
CA ALA A 7 9.95 -3.11 -20.17
C ALA A 7 8.45 -3.37 -19.95
N SER A 8 7.59 -2.36 -20.12
CA SER A 8 6.13 -2.57 -20.12
C SER A 8 5.62 -3.06 -21.47
N GLY A 9 6.40 -2.91 -22.55
CA GLY A 9 5.94 -3.10 -23.92
C GLY A 9 4.88 -2.06 -24.33
N PHE A 10 4.35 -2.23 -25.54
CA PHE A 10 3.23 -1.41 -26.01
C PHE A 10 1.95 -1.73 -25.22
N PRO A 11 1.21 -0.71 -24.77
CA PRO A 11 -0.10 -0.88 -24.16
C PRO A 11 -1.09 -1.64 -25.06
N GLU A 12 -2.06 -2.33 -24.44
CA GLU A 12 -3.14 -3.00 -25.17
C GLU A 12 -3.91 -2.00 -26.05
N GLY A 13 -4.17 -2.38 -27.30
CA GLY A 13 -4.81 -1.52 -28.31
C GLY A 13 -3.85 -0.63 -29.11
N ILE A 14 -2.55 -0.63 -28.79
CA ILE A 14 -1.51 0.03 -29.59
C ILE A 14 -0.78 -1.05 -30.40
N GLU A 15 -1.37 -1.39 -31.54
CA GLU A 15 -0.83 -2.38 -32.47
C GLU A 15 -0.62 -1.77 -33.85
N GLY A 16 0.47 -2.16 -34.50
CA GLY A 16 0.81 -1.70 -35.84
C GLY A 16 1.73 -0.49 -35.84
N LYS A 17 2.55 -0.41 -36.89
CA LYS A 17 3.67 0.53 -36.99
C LYS A 17 3.25 1.99 -36.79
N GLU A 18 2.14 2.42 -37.39
CA GLU A 18 1.67 3.81 -37.30
C GLU A 18 1.24 4.20 -35.88
N ASN A 19 0.51 3.32 -35.18
CA ASN A 19 0.04 3.56 -33.82
C ASN A 19 1.21 3.57 -32.83
N GLU A 20 2.17 2.65 -33.00
CA GLU A 20 3.40 2.62 -32.21
C GLU A 20 4.25 3.88 -32.41
N ASP A 21 4.42 4.34 -33.66
CA ASP A 21 5.18 5.56 -33.97
C ASP A 21 4.49 6.78 -33.34
N THR A 22 3.16 6.82 -33.39
CA THR A 22 2.35 7.85 -32.73
C THR A 22 2.57 7.83 -31.22
N PHE A 23 2.51 6.66 -30.59
CA PHE A 23 2.75 6.52 -29.15
C PHE A 23 4.16 6.98 -28.74
N ILE A 24 5.19 6.60 -29.50
CA ILE A 24 6.58 7.00 -29.27
C ILE A 24 6.73 8.52 -29.38
N LYS A 25 6.16 9.11 -30.44
CA LYS A 25 6.16 10.56 -30.64
C LYS A 25 5.47 11.27 -29.49
N GLU A 26 4.28 10.82 -29.09
CA GLU A 26 3.54 11.41 -27.99
C GLU A 26 4.27 11.29 -26.64
N CYS A 27 5.04 10.22 -26.43
CA CYS A 27 5.87 10.08 -25.24
C CYS A 27 6.98 11.15 -25.17
N LYS A 28 7.58 11.50 -26.31
CA LYS A 28 8.54 12.59 -26.41
C LYS A 28 7.87 13.95 -26.25
N ASP A 29 6.77 14.19 -26.96
CA ASP A 29 6.09 15.49 -26.98
C ASP A 29 5.46 15.84 -25.61
N LYS A 30 4.84 14.87 -24.92
CA LYS A 30 4.15 15.10 -23.65
C LYS A 30 5.07 15.03 -22.43
N PHE A 31 6.05 14.13 -22.44
CA PHE A 31 6.84 13.82 -21.24
C PHE A 31 8.34 14.07 -21.42
N GLY A 32 8.81 14.41 -22.62
CA GLY A 32 10.24 14.52 -22.92
C GLY A 32 10.97 13.17 -22.82
N ILE A 33 10.25 12.05 -22.96
CA ILE A 33 10.83 10.71 -22.83
C ILE A 33 11.08 10.12 -24.20
N GLU A 34 12.35 9.83 -24.50
CA GLU A 34 12.72 9.15 -25.73
C GLU A 34 12.52 7.64 -25.59
N ILE A 35 11.76 7.06 -26.53
CA ILE A 35 11.41 5.64 -26.55
C ILE A 35 11.95 5.03 -27.84
N GLU A 36 12.87 4.09 -27.70
CA GLU A 36 13.32 3.20 -28.78
C GLU A 36 12.32 2.05 -28.98
N ARG A 37 11.82 1.90 -30.21
CA ARG A 37 10.85 0.85 -30.58
C ARG A 37 11.40 -0.54 -30.30
N GLU A 38 12.66 -0.78 -30.62
CA GLU A 38 13.32 -2.09 -30.54
C GLU A 38 13.42 -2.58 -29.08
N LYS A 39 13.36 -1.67 -28.11
CA LYS A 39 13.39 -1.96 -26.68
C LYS A 39 12.01 -2.15 -26.05
N MET A 40 10.91 -1.97 -26.80
CA MET A 40 9.53 -2.13 -26.33
C MET A 40 9.13 -3.60 -26.18
N VAL A 41 9.91 -4.36 -25.42
CA VAL A 41 9.71 -5.79 -25.16
C VAL A 41 9.23 -5.97 -23.72
N PRO A 42 8.07 -6.61 -23.49
CA PRO A 42 7.58 -6.88 -22.14
C PRO A 42 8.59 -7.69 -21.31
N ASP A 43 9.08 -7.09 -20.23
CA ASP A 43 9.96 -7.73 -19.26
C ASP A 43 9.46 -7.40 -17.84
N GLN A 44 8.90 -8.41 -17.18
CA GLN A 44 8.32 -8.25 -15.85
C GLN A 44 9.37 -7.89 -14.79
N ALA A 45 10.57 -8.49 -14.87
CA ALA A 45 11.64 -8.26 -13.92
C ALA A 45 12.20 -6.85 -14.09
N MET A 46 12.48 -6.44 -15.33
CA MET A 46 13.00 -5.10 -15.59
C MET A 46 11.98 -4.00 -15.34
N ARG A 47 10.70 -4.25 -15.63
CA ARG A 47 9.63 -3.35 -15.24
C ARG A 47 9.55 -3.20 -13.73
N TYR A 48 9.68 -4.30 -12.98
CA TYR A 48 9.68 -4.27 -11.51
C TYR A 48 10.84 -3.44 -10.97
N ILE A 49 12.07 -3.73 -11.39
CA ILE A 49 13.29 -3.02 -10.96
C ILE A 49 13.19 -1.53 -11.32
N SER A 50 12.83 -1.21 -12.56
CA SER A 50 12.71 0.18 -13.02
C SER A 50 11.63 0.94 -12.25
N LYS A 51 10.49 0.30 -11.95
CA LYS A 51 9.43 0.89 -11.13
C LYS A 51 9.89 1.10 -9.68
N LEU A 52 10.61 0.13 -9.11
CA LEU A 52 11.15 0.23 -7.76
C LEU A 52 12.13 1.41 -7.66
N MET A 53 13.06 1.55 -8.60
CA MET A 53 14.02 2.67 -8.62
C MET A 53 13.32 4.03 -8.66
N LEU A 54 12.28 4.17 -9.49
CA LEU A 54 11.50 5.42 -9.59
C LEU A 54 10.78 5.76 -8.27
N ASN A 55 10.14 4.77 -7.65
CA ASN A 55 9.44 4.96 -6.38
C ASN A 55 10.44 5.23 -5.22
N SER A 56 11.59 4.56 -5.23
CA SER A 56 12.66 4.77 -4.25
C SER A 56 13.33 6.13 -4.40
N LEU A 57 13.45 6.66 -5.62
CA LEU A 57 14.01 7.99 -5.86
C LEU A 57 13.17 9.08 -5.17
N TRP A 58 11.84 9.02 -5.31
CA TRP A 58 10.95 9.92 -4.56
C TRP A 58 11.13 9.77 -3.03
N GLY A 59 11.25 8.53 -2.55
CA GLY A 59 11.54 8.26 -1.14
C GLY A 59 12.88 8.85 -0.68
N ARG A 60 13.88 8.88 -1.57
CA ARG A 60 15.21 9.43 -1.31
C ARG A 60 15.18 10.93 -1.03
N PHE A 61 14.37 11.69 -1.76
CA PHE A 61 14.18 13.13 -1.51
C PHE A 61 13.53 13.41 -0.15
N SER A 62 12.83 12.43 0.42
CA SER A 62 12.06 12.55 1.67
C SER A 62 12.74 11.88 2.87
N LEU A 63 14.05 11.61 2.79
CA LEU A 63 14.74 10.86 3.85
C LEU A 63 14.68 11.60 5.18
N ARG A 64 14.38 10.86 6.24
CA ARG A 64 14.48 11.34 7.61
C ARG A 64 15.94 11.27 8.05
N ASN A 65 16.58 12.42 8.23
CA ASN A 65 18.03 12.49 8.49
C ASN A 65 18.41 12.09 9.94
N GLY A 66 17.51 12.26 10.92
CA GLY A 66 17.74 11.95 12.34
C GLY A 66 17.23 10.58 12.81
N GLN A 67 17.42 9.52 12.03
CA GLN A 67 17.08 8.16 12.48
C GLN A 67 18.12 7.61 13.46
N SER A 68 17.67 6.78 14.40
CA SER A 68 18.57 6.04 15.29
C SER A 68 19.50 5.15 14.48
N ARG A 69 20.75 5.08 14.91
CA ARG A 69 21.79 4.23 14.34
C ARG A 69 22.23 3.24 15.41
N SER A 70 22.51 2.01 14.98
CA SER A 70 23.07 0.99 15.86
C SER A 70 24.45 0.61 15.34
N VAL A 71 25.42 0.54 16.24
CA VAL A 71 26.80 0.13 15.95
C VAL A 71 27.19 -0.97 16.92
N VAL A 72 27.96 -1.94 16.42
CA VAL A 72 28.56 -2.98 17.25
C VAL A 72 29.94 -2.49 17.65
N ILE A 73 30.22 -2.48 18.95
CA ILE A 73 31.46 -2.00 19.53
C ILE A 73 32.09 -3.17 20.30
N ASP A 74 33.38 -3.39 20.12
CA ASP A 74 34.19 -4.42 20.80
C ASP A 74 35.30 -3.81 21.68
N SER A 75 35.38 -2.48 21.76
CA SER A 75 36.42 -1.74 22.48
C SER A 75 35.84 -0.72 23.46
N PRO A 76 36.29 -0.71 24.73
CA PRO A 76 35.92 0.33 25.68
C PRO A 76 36.29 1.74 25.21
N THR A 77 37.34 1.89 24.40
CA THR A 77 37.78 3.19 23.89
C THR A 77 36.74 3.79 22.94
N GLU A 78 36.23 2.99 21.99
CA GLU A 78 35.16 3.44 21.08
C GLU A 78 33.90 3.82 21.86
N LEU A 79 33.51 3.03 22.88
CA LEU A 79 32.35 3.36 23.71
C LEU A 79 32.51 4.74 24.38
N ILE A 80 33.70 5.04 24.92
CA ILE A 80 33.99 6.35 25.53
C ILE A 80 33.93 7.47 24.48
N GLU A 81 34.35 7.23 23.25
CA GLU A 81 34.23 8.22 22.17
C GLU A 81 32.76 8.55 21.86
N TYR A 82 31.88 7.55 21.83
CA TYR A 82 30.44 7.78 21.66
C TYR A 82 29.82 8.47 22.88
N ASP A 83 30.18 8.06 24.10
CA ASP A 83 29.67 8.67 25.34
C ASP A 83 30.05 10.15 25.46
N LYS A 84 31.29 10.50 25.08
CA LYS A 84 31.78 11.89 25.09
C LYS A 84 31.31 12.73 23.89
N ASN A 85 30.65 12.12 22.91
CA ASN A 85 30.21 12.84 21.72
C ASN A 85 28.93 13.64 21.99
N ASN A 86 29.10 14.94 22.22
CA ASN A 86 27.99 15.85 22.51
C ASN A 86 26.96 16.00 21.38
N SER A 87 27.26 15.56 20.15
CA SER A 87 26.33 15.64 19.01
C SER A 87 25.29 14.52 18.96
N ILE A 88 25.45 13.49 19.80
CA ILE A 88 24.57 12.32 19.83
C ILE A 88 23.97 12.10 21.22
N GLU A 89 22.90 11.33 21.25
CA GLU A 89 22.19 10.87 22.44
C GLU A 89 22.17 9.33 22.40
N ILE A 90 22.76 8.71 23.40
CA ILE A 90 22.74 7.24 23.54
C ILE A 90 21.34 6.83 24.00
N GLN A 91 20.71 5.93 23.24
CA GLN A 91 19.38 5.43 23.52
C GLN A 91 19.40 4.08 24.24
N SER A 92 20.30 3.18 23.84
CA SER A 92 20.49 1.89 24.51
C SER A 92 21.92 1.38 24.33
N ILE A 93 22.36 0.59 25.31
CA ILE A 93 23.56 -0.23 25.26
C ILE A 93 23.12 -1.65 25.61
N ASP A 94 23.27 -2.57 24.67
CA ASP A 94 22.90 -3.96 24.85
C ASP A 94 24.13 -4.85 24.66
N ASN A 95 24.50 -5.64 25.68
CA ASN A 95 25.59 -6.61 25.52
C ASN A 95 25.15 -7.71 24.54
N LEU A 96 25.95 -7.92 23.49
CA LEU A 96 25.76 -9.01 22.52
C LEU A 96 26.56 -10.25 22.93
N THR A 97 27.79 -10.03 23.38
CA THR A 97 28.65 -11.05 23.98
C THR A 97 29.31 -10.47 25.23
N GLU A 98 30.20 -11.24 25.87
CA GLU A 98 31.01 -10.74 27.00
C GLU A 98 31.96 -9.60 26.57
N GLU A 99 32.33 -9.54 25.29
CA GLU A 99 33.32 -8.59 24.75
C GLU A 99 32.72 -7.58 23.77
N THR A 100 31.45 -7.73 23.37
CA THR A 100 30.83 -6.87 22.35
C THR A 100 29.49 -6.33 22.80
N ILE A 101 29.23 -5.08 22.45
CA ILE A 101 27.99 -4.36 22.76
C ILE A 101 27.36 -3.80 21.49
N LEU A 102 26.03 -3.72 21.48
CA LEU A 102 25.23 -3.00 20.51
C LEU A 102 24.86 -1.65 21.12
N LEU A 103 25.51 -0.59 20.65
CA LEU A 103 25.16 0.78 21.01
C LEU A 103 24.14 1.31 20.02
N THR A 104 22.97 1.73 20.50
CA THR A 104 22.00 2.48 19.70
C THR A 104 22.01 3.94 20.14
N TYR A 105 22.25 4.84 19.19
CA TYR A 105 22.27 6.28 19.44
C TYR A 105 21.45 7.03 18.39
N LYS A 106 21.08 8.27 18.70
CA LYS A 106 20.42 9.20 17.79
C LYS A 106 21.19 10.52 17.78
N GLN A 107 21.31 11.14 16.61
CA GLN A 107 21.88 12.49 16.52
C GLN A 107 20.91 13.51 17.15
N LYS A 108 21.44 14.40 17.99
CA LYS A 108 20.66 15.50 18.58
C LYS A 108 20.22 16.46 17.49
N GLU A 109 19.05 17.07 17.66
CA GLU A 109 18.38 17.83 16.59
C GLU A 109 19.23 18.99 16.07
N GLU A 110 20.00 19.66 16.94
CA GLU A 110 20.87 20.78 16.56
C GLU A 110 22.06 20.37 15.70
N PHE A 111 22.39 19.06 15.69
CA PHE A 111 23.51 18.50 14.96
C PHE A 111 23.08 17.63 13.77
N ILE A 112 21.77 17.53 13.48
CA ILE A 112 21.29 16.79 12.31
C ILE A 112 21.73 17.52 11.04
N ILE A 113 22.54 16.84 10.23
CA ILE A 113 22.90 17.29 8.90
C ILE A 113 21.94 16.64 7.90
N GLU A 114 21.35 17.45 7.03
CA GLU A 114 20.53 16.92 5.95
C GLU A 114 21.39 16.17 4.95
N HIS A 115 20.91 15.00 4.51
CA HIS A 115 21.59 14.26 3.45
C HIS A 115 21.60 15.08 2.15
N ASP A 116 22.70 15.11 1.40
CA ASP A 116 22.88 15.95 0.19
C ASP A 116 21.82 15.74 -0.89
N THR A 117 21.21 14.55 -0.90
CA THR A 117 20.13 14.19 -1.83
C THR A 117 18.73 14.47 -1.28
N SER A 118 18.59 14.96 -0.05
CA SER A 118 17.29 15.28 0.54
C SER A 118 16.75 16.57 -0.08
N ASN A 119 15.49 16.54 -0.50
CA ASN A 119 14.80 17.71 -1.04
C ASN A 119 13.32 17.63 -0.68
N MET A 120 12.97 18.20 0.47
CA MET A 120 11.61 18.16 1.00
C MET A 120 10.61 18.85 0.07
N VAL A 121 11.02 19.89 -0.65
CA VAL A 121 10.15 20.65 -1.56
C VAL A 121 9.65 19.75 -2.68
N VAL A 122 10.52 18.98 -3.33
CA VAL A 122 10.14 18.00 -4.37
C VAL A 122 9.13 16.99 -3.83
N SER A 123 9.34 16.52 -2.60
CA SER A 123 8.45 15.55 -1.94
C SER A 123 7.07 16.12 -1.62
N LEU A 124 7.03 17.36 -1.12
CA LEU A 124 5.78 18.08 -0.83
C LEU A 124 4.98 18.28 -2.11
N TRP A 125 5.62 18.75 -3.19
CA TRP A 125 4.98 18.94 -4.49
C TRP A 125 4.46 17.62 -5.07
N THR A 126 5.30 16.58 -5.08
CA THR A 126 4.92 15.28 -5.65
C THR A 126 3.72 14.68 -4.91
N THR A 127 3.75 14.67 -3.57
CA THR A 127 2.64 14.09 -2.78
C THR A 127 1.37 14.94 -2.85
N SER A 128 1.49 16.26 -2.88
CA SER A 128 0.34 17.16 -3.00
C SER A 128 -0.31 17.04 -4.38
N ALA A 129 0.49 17.00 -5.44
CA ALA A 129 -0.01 16.81 -6.80
C ALA A 129 -0.72 15.45 -6.97
N ALA A 130 -0.15 14.37 -6.41
CA ALA A 130 -0.78 13.06 -6.42
C ALA A 130 -2.13 13.05 -5.69
N ARG A 131 -2.21 13.67 -4.49
CA ARG A 131 -3.47 13.80 -3.74
C ARG A 131 -4.51 14.62 -4.51
N ILE A 132 -4.13 15.74 -5.10
CA ILE A 132 -5.03 16.58 -5.90
C ILE A 132 -5.52 15.79 -7.12
N LYS A 133 -4.67 14.99 -7.76
CA LYS A 133 -5.05 14.14 -8.90
C LYS A 133 -6.10 13.10 -8.52
N LEU A 134 -5.90 12.39 -7.41
CA LEU A 134 -6.89 11.43 -6.91
C LEU A 134 -8.19 12.14 -6.50
N LEU A 135 -8.10 13.28 -5.80
CA LEU A 135 -9.27 14.08 -5.41
C LEU A 135 -10.08 14.53 -6.61
N LYS A 136 -9.43 14.99 -7.69
CA LYS A 136 -10.12 15.37 -8.94
C LYS A 136 -10.85 14.18 -9.57
N ALA A 137 -10.26 12.98 -9.55
CA ALA A 137 -10.93 11.77 -10.02
C ALA A 137 -12.16 11.43 -9.15
N MET A 138 -12.01 11.46 -7.82
CA MET A 138 -13.10 11.27 -6.88
C MET A 138 -14.23 12.28 -7.10
N GLN A 139 -13.93 13.57 -7.28
CA GLN A 139 -14.93 14.59 -7.54
C GLN A 139 -15.70 14.38 -8.85
N LYS A 140 -15.06 13.84 -9.89
CA LYS A 140 -15.77 13.48 -11.13
C LYS A 140 -16.77 12.36 -10.89
N VAL A 141 -16.37 11.32 -10.16
CA VAL A 141 -17.26 10.21 -9.78
C VAL A 141 -18.40 10.71 -8.90
N ALA A 142 -18.12 11.52 -7.88
CA ALA A 142 -19.12 12.03 -6.95
C ALA A 142 -20.16 12.97 -7.59
N LYS A 143 -19.80 13.62 -8.71
CA LYS A 143 -20.72 14.48 -9.48
C LYS A 143 -21.52 13.73 -10.54
N ALA A 144 -21.09 12.52 -10.90
CA ALA A 144 -21.77 11.70 -11.89
C ALA A 144 -23.01 11.04 -11.27
N GLU A 145 -24.11 11.06 -12.00
CA GLU A 145 -25.37 10.50 -11.53
C GLU A 145 -25.27 8.98 -11.32
N GLY A 146 -25.88 8.48 -10.25
CA GLY A 146 -25.89 7.05 -9.91
C GLY A 146 -24.54 6.44 -9.54
N CYS A 147 -23.47 7.24 -9.43
CA CYS A 147 -22.13 6.76 -9.08
C CYS A 147 -21.87 6.83 -7.57
N ASN A 148 -21.20 5.81 -7.03
CA ASN A 148 -20.80 5.80 -5.61
C ASN A 148 -19.33 5.43 -5.46
N ILE A 149 -18.59 6.25 -4.71
CA ILE A 149 -17.20 5.93 -4.36
C ILE A 149 -17.20 4.88 -3.25
N LEU A 150 -16.49 3.77 -3.49
CA LEU A 150 -16.42 2.63 -2.57
C LEU A 150 -15.11 2.62 -1.77
N TYR A 151 -14.00 3.00 -2.40
CA TYR A 151 -12.67 3.03 -1.79
C TYR A 151 -11.73 4.00 -2.54
N GLY A 152 -10.73 4.52 -1.84
CA GLY A 152 -9.60 5.21 -2.45
C GLY A 152 -8.34 5.08 -1.61
N ASP A 153 -7.20 4.82 -2.25
CA ASP A 153 -5.90 4.74 -1.59
C ASP A 153 -4.79 5.18 -2.54
N THR A 154 -4.12 6.27 -2.17
CA THR A 154 -2.90 6.83 -2.80
C THR A 154 -3.06 7.19 -4.28
N ASP A 155 -3.17 6.19 -5.15
CA ASP A 155 -3.24 6.28 -6.61
C ASP A 155 -4.37 5.42 -7.21
N SER A 156 -5.23 4.85 -6.37
CA SER A 156 -6.36 3.99 -6.77
C SER A 156 -7.71 4.55 -6.30
N ILE A 157 -8.75 4.33 -7.10
CA ILE A 157 -10.15 4.60 -6.76
C ILE A 157 -10.99 3.40 -7.19
N LEU A 158 -11.85 2.93 -6.28
CA LEU A 158 -12.89 1.95 -6.56
C LEU A 158 -14.24 2.62 -6.42
N PHE A 159 -15.09 2.47 -7.41
CA PHE A 159 -16.41 3.08 -7.44
C PHE A 159 -17.39 2.20 -8.23
N SER A 160 -18.68 2.36 -7.97
CA SER A 160 -19.75 1.84 -8.81
C SER A 160 -20.30 2.93 -9.71
N HIS A 161 -20.75 2.55 -10.91
CA HIS A 161 -21.48 3.40 -11.83
C HIS A 161 -22.59 2.60 -12.53
N PRO A 162 -23.66 3.24 -13.01
CA PRO A 162 -24.71 2.57 -13.77
C PRO A 162 -24.15 1.92 -15.05
N ARG A 163 -24.64 0.72 -15.40
CA ARG A 163 -24.15 -0.07 -16.55
C ARG A 163 -24.52 0.56 -17.90
N ASP A 164 -25.63 1.29 -17.91
CA ASP A 164 -26.21 2.00 -19.04
C ASP A 164 -25.58 3.38 -19.26
N MET A 165 -24.73 3.85 -18.34
CA MET A 165 -24.04 5.13 -18.45
C MET A 165 -22.54 4.95 -18.75
N GLU A 166 -21.97 5.94 -19.43
CA GLU A 166 -20.53 6.00 -19.67
C GLU A 166 -19.77 6.13 -18.35
N CYS A 167 -18.63 5.44 -18.25
CA CYS A 167 -17.76 5.55 -17.09
C CYS A 167 -17.28 7.01 -16.91
N PRO A 168 -17.46 7.62 -15.72
CA PRO A 168 -17.11 9.03 -15.48
C PRO A 168 -15.59 9.31 -15.52
N LEU A 169 -14.78 8.26 -15.50
CA LEU A 169 -13.31 8.35 -15.56
C LEU A 169 -12.80 7.77 -16.87
N LYS A 170 -11.95 8.54 -17.56
CA LYS A 170 -11.25 8.11 -18.76
C LYS A 170 -9.98 7.38 -18.38
N THR A 171 -9.75 6.22 -18.98
CA THR A 171 -8.48 5.50 -18.94
C THR A 171 -7.61 5.88 -20.12
N GLY A 172 -6.31 5.63 -20.03
CA GLY A 172 -5.39 5.91 -21.13
C GLY A 172 -4.08 5.15 -21.03
N PRO A 173 -3.31 5.09 -22.13
CA PRO A 173 -2.08 4.32 -22.22
C PRO A 173 -0.85 5.07 -21.67
N TYR A 174 -0.98 6.37 -21.34
CA TYR A 174 0.16 7.23 -21.07
C TYR A 174 0.52 7.32 -19.58
N LEU A 175 1.72 7.84 -19.32
CA LEU A 175 2.21 8.06 -17.97
C LEU A 175 1.26 8.96 -17.18
N GLY A 176 0.71 8.42 -16.10
CA GLY A 176 -0.20 9.12 -15.20
C GLY A 176 -1.66 9.02 -15.59
N ASP A 177 -2.01 8.37 -16.70
CA ASP A 177 -3.40 8.03 -16.96
C ASP A 177 -3.93 6.99 -15.97
N LEU A 178 -5.25 6.99 -15.76
CA LEU A 178 -5.89 5.93 -15.00
C LEU A 178 -5.89 4.65 -15.84
N ALA A 179 -5.62 3.52 -15.20
CA ALA A 179 -5.69 2.20 -15.82
C ALA A 179 -6.77 1.36 -15.14
N LYS A 180 -7.46 0.53 -15.92
CA LYS A 180 -8.44 -0.42 -15.39
C LYS A 180 -7.71 -1.65 -14.84
N GLU A 181 -7.51 -1.72 -13.53
CA GLU A 181 -6.72 -2.78 -12.88
C GLU A 181 -7.28 -4.19 -13.12
N TYR A 182 -8.61 -4.33 -13.12
CA TYR A 182 -9.31 -5.60 -13.36
C TYR A 182 -10.02 -5.59 -14.73
N ALA A 183 -9.34 -5.20 -15.81
CA ALA A 183 -9.96 -5.09 -17.13
C ALA A 183 -10.64 -6.38 -17.63
N GLY A 184 -10.08 -7.55 -17.29
CA GLY A 184 -10.60 -8.86 -17.70
C GLY A 184 -11.69 -9.47 -16.81
N SER A 185 -12.11 -8.77 -15.76
CA SER A 185 -13.12 -9.28 -14.82
C SER A 185 -14.13 -8.20 -14.43
N GLU A 186 -15.34 -8.63 -14.12
CA GLU A 186 -16.37 -7.78 -13.53
C GLU A 186 -16.40 -7.96 -12.01
N ILE A 187 -16.34 -6.86 -11.24
CA ILE A 187 -16.53 -6.90 -9.80
C ILE A 187 -18.02 -7.03 -9.51
N LYS A 188 -18.41 -8.17 -8.92
CA LYS A 188 -19.81 -8.46 -8.54
C LYS A 188 -20.12 -7.99 -7.12
N GLU A 189 -19.12 -8.01 -6.24
CA GLU A 189 -19.31 -7.68 -4.84
C GLU A 189 -18.07 -6.99 -4.28
N TYR A 190 -18.30 -5.93 -3.50
CA TYR A 190 -17.29 -5.22 -2.74
C TYR A 190 -17.69 -5.23 -1.26
N VAL A 191 -16.72 -5.52 -0.39
CA VAL A 191 -16.89 -5.44 1.06
C VAL A 191 -15.74 -4.61 1.62
N GLY A 192 -16.06 -3.49 2.28
CA GLY A 192 -15.08 -2.65 2.98
C GLY A 192 -15.18 -2.85 4.49
N GLY A 193 -14.09 -3.28 5.13
CA GLY A 193 -14.08 -3.52 6.58
C GLY A 193 -13.31 -2.47 7.38
N ALA A 194 -12.28 -1.86 6.79
CA ALA A 194 -11.52 -0.75 7.38
C ALA A 194 -10.60 -0.09 6.33
N CYS A 195 -9.85 0.93 6.72
CA CYS A 195 -8.78 1.47 5.88
C CYS A 195 -7.77 0.36 5.51
N LYS A 196 -7.50 0.17 4.22
CA LYS A 196 -6.62 -0.88 3.69
C LYS A 196 -7.07 -2.32 4.07
N ALA A 197 -8.37 -2.49 4.32
CA ALA A 197 -9.00 -3.78 4.56
C ALA A 197 -10.29 -3.91 3.75
N TYR A 198 -10.23 -4.61 2.62
CA TYR A 198 -11.37 -4.83 1.73
C TYR A 198 -11.31 -6.17 1.00
N ALA A 199 -12.47 -6.63 0.55
CA ALA A 199 -12.62 -7.84 -0.24
C ALA A 199 -13.42 -7.57 -1.53
N LEU A 200 -13.05 -8.26 -2.61
CA LEU A 200 -13.71 -8.22 -3.91
C LEU A 200 -14.09 -9.64 -4.32
N ARG A 201 -15.30 -9.80 -4.85
CA ARG A 201 -15.71 -10.99 -5.61
C ARG A 201 -15.87 -10.60 -7.06
N MET A 202 -15.19 -11.31 -7.95
CA MET A 202 -15.08 -10.97 -9.35
C MET A 202 -15.41 -12.15 -10.24
N GLU A 203 -16.04 -11.89 -11.37
CA GLU A 203 -16.31 -12.86 -12.43
C GLU A 203 -15.42 -12.55 -13.63
N SER A 204 -14.69 -13.55 -14.13
CA SER A 204 -13.88 -13.42 -15.33
C SER A 204 -14.75 -13.31 -16.58
N ASN A 205 -14.49 -12.29 -17.41
CA ASN A 205 -15.23 -12.08 -18.65
C ASN A 205 -14.96 -13.17 -19.70
N LYS A 206 -13.86 -13.93 -19.55
CA LYS A 206 -13.44 -14.95 -20.53
C LYS A 206 -14.13 -16.31 -20.33
N ASN A 207 -14.43 -16.66 -19.08
CA ASN A 207 -14.86 -18.03 -18.73
C ASN A 207 -15.86 -18.08 -17.57
N ALA A 208 -16.46 -16.94 -17.19
CA ALA A 208 -17.38 -16.82 -16.07
C ALA A 208 -16.85 -17.38 -14.73
N LYS A 209 -15.52 -17.55 -14.59
CA LYS A 209 -14.92 -18.08 -13.38
C LYS A 209 -15.00 -17.04 -12.27
N ILE A 210 -15.55 -17.42 -11.12
CA ILE A 210 -15.55 -16.61 -9.92
C ILE A 210 -14.18 -16.66 -9.24
N SER A 211 -13.68 -15.49 -8.85
CA SER A 211 -12.46 -15.31 -8.08
C SER A 211 -12.70 -14.29 -6.97
N SER A 212 -11.89 -14.36 -5.92
CA SER A 212 -11.93 -13.38 -4.85
C SER A 212 -10.55 -12.78 -4.59
N VAL A 213 -10.56 -11.52 -4.19
CA VAL A 213 -9.36 -10.79 -3.74
C VAL A 213 -9.64 -10.28 -2.35
N LEU A 214 -8.75 -10.58 -1.43
CA LEU A 214 -8.77 -10.03 -0.08
C LEU A 214 -7.51 -9.20 0.13
N LYS A 215 -7.68 -7.99 0.65
CA LYS A 215 -6.59 -7.10 1.05
C LYS A 215 -6.80 -6.75 2.51
N VAL A 216 -5.87 -7.13 3.39
CA VAL A 216 -5.90 -6.76 4.81
C VAL A 216 -4.50 -6.33 5.23
N ARG A 217 -4.29 -5.02 5.42
CA ARG A 217 -2.99 -4.50 5.86
C ARG A 217 -2.68 -4.99 7.27
N GLY A 218 -1.44 -5.46 7.46
CA GLY A 218 -0.95 -5.93 8.76
C GLY A 218 -1.13 -7.41 8.99
N ILE A 219 -1.87 -8.13 8.14
CA ILE A 219 -2.00 -9.60 8.17
C ILE A 219 -1.43 -10.17 6.88
N THR A 220 -0.52 -11.13 7.00
CA THR A 220 0.03 -11.84 5.84
C THR A 220 -0.94 -12.96 5.47
N LEU A 221 -1.48 -12.93 4.25
CA LEU A 221 -2.42 -13.93 3.75
C LEU A 221 -1.68 -15.17 3.24
N THR A 222 -1.24 -16.02 4.16
CA THR A 222 -0.70 -17.35 3.84
C THR A 222 -1.83 -18.33 3.55
N ALA A 223 -1.52 -19.51 3.00
CA ALA A 223 -2.52 -20.55 2.75
C ALA A 223 -3.31 -20.93 4.02
N ASP A 224 -2.65 -21.02 5.17
CA ASP A 224 -3.31 -21.32 6.45
C ASP A 224 -4.17 -20.16 6.95
N VAL A 225 -3.70 -18.93 6.81
CA VAL A 225 -4.51 -17.74 7.16
C VAL A 225 -5.74 -17.66 6.27
N CYS A 226 -5.63 -17.96 4.98
CA CYS A 226 -6.75 -17.95 4.04
C CYS A 226 -7.81 -19.02 4.32
N LYS A 227 -7.53 -20.04 5.14
CA LYS A 227 -8.55 -20.99 5.62
C LYS A 227 -9.49 -20.34 6.65
N ILE A 228 -9.01 -19.32 7.36
CA ILE A 228 -9.75 -18.63 8.44
C ILE A 228 -10.26 -17.29 7.93
N LEU A 229 -9.39 -16.51 7.30
CA LEU A 229 -9.65 -15.17 6.78
C LEU A 229 -9.70 -15.23 5.24
N HIS A 230 -10.90 -15.37 4.70
CA HIS A 230 -11.22 -15.35 3.27
C HIS A 230 -12.40 -14.41 3.01
N PHE A 231 -12.85 -14.33 1.76
CA PHE A 231 -13.92 -13.42 1.36
C PHE A 231 -15.18 -13.56 2.23
N ASP A 232 -15.70 -14.78 2.39
CA ASP A 232 -16.96 -15.01 3.12
C ASP A 232 -16.83 -14.74 4.62
N SER A 233 -15.77 -15.21 5.28
CA SER A 233 -15.57 -14.93 6.70
C SER A 233 -15.32 -13.44 6.97
N PHE A 234 -14.60 -12.75 6.07
CA PHE A 234 -14.44 -11.30 6.13
C PHE A 234 -15.78 -10.57 5.96
N LYS A 235 -16.59 -10.97 4.98
CA LYS A 235 -17.93 -10.41 4.76
C LYS A 235 -18.83 -10.60 5.97
N GLU A 236 -18.87 -11.80 6.53
CA GLU A 236 -19.65 -12.11 7.72
C GLU A 236 -19.24 -11.23 8.90
N SER A 237 -17.93 -11.12 9.17
CA SER A 237 -17.38 -10.23 10.20
C SER A 237 -17.81 -8.76 9.99
N VAL A 238 -17.76 -8.24 8.76
CA VAL A 238 -18.18 -6.87 8.43
C VAL A 238 -19.69 -6.67 8.62
N LEU A 239 -20.51 -7.62 8.18
CA LEU A 239 -21.97 -7.55 8.35
C LEU A 239 -22.38 -7.65 9.83
N ASN A 240 -21.72 -8.51 10.61
CA ASN A 240 -21.93 -8.63 12.05
C ASN A 240 -21.59 -7.32 12.77
N TYR A 241 -20.51 -6.64 12.35
CA TYR A 241 -20.18 -5.30 12.84
C TYR A 241 -21.24 -4.27 12.45
N ALA A 242 -21.73 -4.31 11.20
CA ALA A 242 -22.68 -3.33 10.69
C ALA A 242 -24.07 -3.42 11.33
N ASN A 243 -24.54 -4.63 11.62
CA ASN A 243 -25.86 -4.89 12.20
C ASN A 243 -25.92 -4.65 13.73
N GLY A 244 -25.04 -3.81 14.26
CA GLY A 244 -24.82 -3.68 15.68
C GLY A 244 -24.02 -4.85 16.20
N GLY A 245 -24.53 -6.08 16.17
CA GLY A 245 -24.03 -7.16 17.03
C GLY A 245 -24.08 -6.72 18.50
N VAL A 246 -24.32 -7.61 19.44
CA VAL A 246 -24.19 -7.25 20.85
C VAL A 246 -22.93 -7.95 21.34
N ASP A 247 -22.09 -7.22 22.09
CA ASP A 247 -21.15 -7.87 22.98
C ASP A 247 -22.03 -8.51 24.06
N ASN A 248 -22.47 -9.76 23.85
CA ASN A 248 -23.08 -10.51 24.94
C ASN A 248 -21.96 -10.79 25.93
N GLU A 249 -21.78 -9.93 26.94
CA GLU A 249 -20.85 -10.14 28.05
C GLU A 249 -21.11 -11.46 28.79
N GLU A 250 -22.28 -12.08 28.58
CA GLU A 250 -22.71 -13.34 29.21
C GLU A 250 -22.28 -14.60 28.45
N ASP A 251 -21.91 -14.50 27.17
CA ASP A 251 -21.42 -15.65 26.40
C ASP A 251 -19.91 -15.49 26.16
N ASN A 252 -19.09 -16.41 26.67
CA ASN A 252 -17.67 -16.57 26.33
C ASN A 252 -17.45 -16.94 24.83
N GLU A 253 -18.37 -16.61 23.94
CA GLU A 253 -18.22 -16.74 22.50
C GLU A 253 -17.33 -15.60 21.97
N LEU A 254 -16.32 -15.96 21.17
CA LEU A 254 -15.46 -15.00 20.47
C LEU A 254 -16.30 -13.89 19.82
N ASP A 255 -15.91 -12.63 20.00
CA ASP A 255 -16.48 -11.46 19.32
C ASP A 255 -16.69 -11.80 17.83
N LYS A 256 -17.95 -12.06 17.43
CA LYS A 256 -18.36 -12.48 16.08
C LYS A 256 -18.08 -11.41 15.02
N ARG A 257 -17.72 -10.19 15.46
CA ARG A 257 -17.25 -9.11 14.60
C ARG A 257 -15.76 -9.26 14.31
N SER A 258 -15.01 -10.02 15.10
CA SER A 258 -13.56 -10.17 15.00
C SER A 258 -13.15 -11.54 14.44
N ILE A 259 -12.03 -11.57 13.73
CA ILE A 259 -11.43 -12.80 13.22
C ILE A 259 -10.06 -12.95 13.85
N MET A 260 -9.91 -13.97 14.71
CA MET A 260 -8.62 -14.31 15.32
C MET A 260 -7.80 -15.18 14.36
N ILE A 261 -6.57 -14.74 14.12
CA ILE A 261 -5.63 -15.39 13.22
C ILE A 261 -4.42 -15.78 14.05
N GLU A 262 -4.16 -17.08 14.16
CA GLU A 262 -2.96 -17.62 14.77
C GLU A 262 -2.00 -18.08 13.66
N ASN A 263 -0.83 -17.46 13.60
CA ASN A 263 0.30 -17.99 12.82
C ASN A 263 1.22 -18.75 13.79
N PRO A 264 1.28 -20.08 13.72
CA PRO A 264 2.04 -20.88 14.68
C PRO A 264 3.56 -20.71 14.54
N ASN A 265 4.04 -20.40 13.34
CA ASN A 265 5.46 -20.40 12.98
C ASN A 265 5.93 -18.98 12.61
N PHE A 266 5.65 -17.99 13.45
CA PHE A 266 6.13 -16.64 13.22
C PHE A 266 7.58 -16.50 13.71
N ILE A 267 8.47 -16.20 12.78
CA ILE A 267 9.89 -16.04 13.08
C ILE A 267 10.09 -14.73 13.85
N ARG A 268 10.69 -14.83 15.05
CA ARG A 268 11.21 -13.70 15.81
C ARG A 268 12.72 -13.81 15.95
N ARG A 269 13.35 -12.65 16.07
CA ARG A 269 14.76 -12.53 16.43
C ARG A 269 14.88 -12.01 17.85
N ASN A 270 15.71 -12.63 18.66
CA ASN A 270 16.24 -12.04 19.88
C ASN A 270 17.64 -11.51 19.55
N VAL A 271 17.76 -10.20 19.43
CA VAL A 271 19.04 -9.56 19.09
C VAL A 271 20.05 -9.73 20.24
N LYS A 272 19.58 -9.77 21.49
CA LYS A 272 20.44 -9.90 22.68
C LYS A 272 21.10 -11.27 22.76
N GLU A 273 20.37 -12.31 22.41
CA GLU A 273 20.87 -13.70 22.45
C GLU A 273 21.45 -14.15 21.11
N GLY A 274 21.40 -13.30 20.07
CA GLY A 274 21.78 -13.69 18.71
C GLY A 274 20.93 -14.82 18.12
N MET A 275 19.73 -15.06 18.69
CA MET A 275 18.89 -16.22 18.34
C MET A 275 17.75 -15.84 17.41
N VAL A 276 17.42 -16.78 16.52
CA VAL A 276 16.20 -16.76 15.71
C VAL A 276 15.36 -17.95 16.14
N TYR A 277 14.11 -17.70 16.51
CA TYR A 277 13.20 -18.73 16.99
C TYR A 277 11.79 -18.52 16.46
N SER A 278 11.07 -19.62 16.30
CA SER A 278 9.66 -19.60 15.91
C SER A 278 8.79 -19.45 17.15
N THR A 279 7.83 -18.54 17.09
CA THR A 279 6.82 -18.36 18.13
C THR A 279 5.44 -18.18 17.52
N LYS A 280 4.41 -18.45 18.31
CA LYS A 280 3.03 -18.21 17.88
C LYS A 280 2.77 -16.71 17.86
N MET A 281 2.26 -16.21 16.74
CA MET A 281 1.77 -14.84 16.63
C MET A 281 0.27 -14.84 16.44
N ARG A 282 -0.44 -14.12 17.31
CA ARG A 282 -1.88 -13.88 17.19
C ARG A 282 -2.12 -12.49 16.65
N LYS A 283 -3.01 -12.38 15.68
CA LYS A 283 -3.54 -11.12 15.16
C LYS A 283 -5.06 -11.20 15.17
N ILE A 284 -5.70 -10.08 15.44
CA ILE A 284 -7.16 -9.98 15.41
C ILE A 284 -7.49 -8.97 14.32
N PHE A 285 -8.29 -9.38 13.35
CA PHE A 285 -8.94 -8.46 12.44
C PHE A 285 -10.28 -8.03 13.05
N ARG A 286 -10.53 -6.72 13.10
CA ARG A 286 -11.82 -6.16 13.52
C ARG A 286 -12.23 -5.08 12.51
N PRO A 287 -13.45 -5.14 11.94
CA PRO A 287 -13.99 -4.07 11.13
C PRO A 287 -14.14 -2.78 11.95
N ILE A 288 -13.81 -1.65 11.34
CA ILE A 288 -13.90 -0.34 11.98
C ILE A 288 -14.29 0.70 10.93
N ILE A 289 -15.31 1.51 11.25
CA ILE A 289 -15.63 2.73 10.52
C ILE A 289 -15.27 3.93 11.40
N GLN A 290 -14.29 4.72 10.94
CA GLN A 290 -13.83 5.92 11.64
C GLN A 290 -14.42 7.21 11.07
N LYS A 291 -15.10 7.16 9.92
CA LYS A 291 -15.49 8.35 9.13
C LYS A 291 -16.93 8.31 8.65
N GLY A 292 -17.86 8.04 9.55
CA GLY A 292 -19.29 8.09 9.27
C GLY A 292 -20.09 7.16 10.16
N ILE A 293 -21.39 7.07 9.87
CA ILE A 293 -22.34 6.18 10.51
C ILE A 293 -22.84 5.21 9.45
N ILE A 294 -23.03 3.94 9.83
CA ILE A 294 -23.63 2.93 8.96
C ILE A 294 -25.15 3.15 9.00
N SER A 295 -25.76 3.37 7.85
CA SER A 295 -27.22 3.40 7.71
C SER A 295 -27.80 1.99 7.65
N ASN A 296 -29.12 1.87 7.80
CA ASN A 296 -29.82 0.59 7.77
C ASN A 296 -29.67 -0.17 6.43
N ASP A 297 -29.37 0.55 5.33
CA ASP A 297 -29.08 -0.04 4.02
C ASP A 297 -27.57 -0.30 3.80
N LEU A 298 -26.79 -0.35 4.88
CA LEU A 298 -25.34 -0.61 4.89
C LEU A 298 -24.50 0.43 4.14
N LYS A 299 -25.04 1.63 3.89
CA LYS A 299 -24.27 2.75 3.36
C LYS A 299 -23.54 3.46 4.48
N ILE A 300 -22.41 4.07 4.14
CA ILE A 300 -21.65 4.91 5.08
C ILE A 300 -22.07 6.35 4.85
N VAL A 301 -22.78 6.94 5.80
CA VAL A 301 -23.11 8.35 5.81
C VAL A 301 -21.97 9.09 6.51
N HIS A 302 -21.26 9.95 5.80
CA HIS A 302 -20.15 10.69 6.38
C HIS A 302 -20.64 11.72 7.39
N PHE A 303 -19.85 11.95 8.44
CA PHE A 303 -20.14 13.00 9.42
C PHE A 303 -20.31 14.36 8.71
N GLY A 304 -21.46 15.00 8.92
CA GLY A 304 -21.79 16.31 8.34
C GLY A 304 -22.63 16.28 7.06
N GLN A 305 -22.94 15.10 6.50
CA GLN A 305 -24.04 14.96 5.53
C GLN A 305 -25.33 14.71 6.33
N LYS A 306 -26.17 15.75 6.43
CA LYS A 306 -27.57 15.65 6.89
C LYS A 306 -28.48 15.55 5.67
#